data_AF-A0A966JPE5-F1
#
_entry.id   AF-A0A966JPE5-F1
#
_cell.length_a   1.000
_cell.length_b   1.000
_cell.length_c   1.000
_cell.angle_alpha   90.00
_cell.angle_beta   90.00
_cell.angle_gamma   90.00
#
_symmetry.space_group_name_H-M   'P 1'
#
loop_
_entity.id
_entity.type
_entity.pdbx_description
1 polymer ?
#
loop_
_entity_poly.entity_id
_entity_poly.type
_entity_poly.pdbx_seq_one_letter_code
_entity_poly.pdbx_strand_id
1 'polypeptide(L)'
;MAVEAEPGRFAEFGVRVLERRIEAVWDVVFIYLGTNYEGNEGSLRKHFDKMFALTQGVETVVLTTGEFRAAQKTVNKVIKTAAAEHDHVHVLDWASVMKLKGITGKDRVHLSDTGRAVLAQTVARALDYAPYREPSCLDPKFRDDTGINAATTTTNP
;
A
#
# COMPACT_ATOMS: atom_id res chain seq x y z
N MET A 1 4.76 5.10 15.00
CA MET A 1 4.92 4.60 13.62
C MET A 1 5.46 3.19 13.62
N ALA A 2 4.98 2.37 12.70
CA ALA A 2 5.61 1.14 12.26
C ALA A 2 5.34 0.92 10.77
N VAL A 3 6.17 0.12 10.13
CA VAL A 3 6.00 -0.30 8.74
C VAL A 3 5.92 -1.82 8.72
N GLU A 4 4.81 -2.35 8.21
CA GLU A 4 4.59 -3.79 8.06
C GLU A 4 4.57 -4.10 6.56
N ALA A 5 5.70 -4.57 6.05
CA ALA A 5 5.90 -4.82 4.64
C ALA A 5 6.73 -6.09 4.46
N GLU A 6 6.28 -6.96 3.56
CA GLU A 6 7.01 -8.13 3.13
C GLU A 6 6.95 -8.23 1.59
N PRO A 7 8.01 -8.73 0.92
CA PRO A 7 8.03 -8.87 -0.52
C PRO A 7 6.97 -9.86 -1.04
N GLY A 8 6.43 -9.60 -2.24
CA GLY A 8 5.55 -10.56 -2.92
C GLY A 8 4.16 -10.73 -2.29
N ARG A 9 3.78 -9.87 -1.32
CA ARG A 9 2.47 -9.98 -0.65
C ARG A 9 1.33 -9.40 -1.49
N PHE A 10 0.17 -10.04 -1.36
CA PHE A 10 -1.11 -9.66 -1.97
C PHE A 10 -1.99 -8.90 -0.96
N ALA A 11 -3.15 -8.41 -1.37
CA ALA A 11 -4.05 -7.62 -0.51
C ALA A 11 -4.49 -8.34 0.78
N GLU A 12 -4.59 -9.68 0.75
CA GLU A 12 -4.86 -10.53 1.92
C GLU A 12 -3.87 -10.29 3.07
N PHE A 13 -2.61 -9.98 2.77
CA PHE A 13 -1.61 -9.67 3.78
C PHE A 13 -1.98 -8.43 4.60
N GLY A 14 -2.54 -7.39 3.97
CA GLY A 14 -2.97 -6.18 4.67
C GLY A 14 -4.07 -6.48 5.69
N VAL A 15 -5.00 -7.37 5.36
CA VAL A 15 -6.01 -7.86 6.32
C VAL A 15 -5.34 -8.54 7.52
N ARG A 16 -4.40 -9.46 7.29
CA ARG A 16 -3.67 -10.14 8.38
C ARG A 16 -2.88 -9.17 9.26
N VAL A 17 -2.27 -8.14 8.66
CA VAL A 17 -1.53 -7.11 9.38
C VAL A 17 -2.48 -6.35 10.30
N LEU A 18 -3.59 -5.84 9.76
CA LEU A 18 -4.55 -5.05 10.53
C LEU A 18 -5.18 -5.88 11.66
N GLU A 19 -5.59 -7.12 11.41
CA GLU A 19 -6.15 -7.99 12.46
C GLU A 19 -5.20 -8.21 13.65
N ARG A 20 -3.87 -8.13 13.45
CA ARG A 20 -2.87 -8.32 14.54
C ARG A 20 -2.37 -7.02 15.17
N ARG A 21 -2.71 -5.87 14.59
CA ARG A 21 -2.07 -4.58 14.90
C ARG A 21 -3.07 -3.50 15.22
N ILE A 22 -4.31 -3.56 14.72
CA ILE A 22 -5.25 -2.45 14.78
C ILE A 22 -5.67 -2.07 16.21
N GLU A 23 -5.57 -3.01 17.16
CA GLU A 23 -5.82 -2.75 18.58
C GLU A 23 -4.77 -1.83 19.25
N ALA A 24 -3.63 -1.58 18.59
CA ALA A 24 -2.70 -0.55 19.03
C ALA A 24 -3.23 0.86 18.68
N VAL A 25 -2.73 1.90 19.34
CA VAL A 25 -3.18 3.28 19.11
C VAL A 25 -2.52 3.86 17.86
N TRP A 26 -3.27 3.89 16.75
CA TRP A 26 -2.86 4.50 15.47
C TRP A 26 -3.55 5.84 15.24
N ASP A 27 -2.80 6.84 14.78
CA ASP A 27 -3.35 8.13 14.37
C ASP A 27 -3.86 8.11 12.93
N VAL A 28 -3.13 7.38 12.09
CA VAL A 28 -3.36 7.26 10.66
C VAL A 28 -2.81 5.92 10.19
N VAL A 29 -3.50 5.30 9.23
CA VAL A 29 -3.08 4.05 8.60
C VAL A 29 -2.79 4.30 7.12
N PHE A 30 -1.62 3.86 6.64
CA PHE A 30 -1.28 3.90 5.22
C PHE A 30 -1.36 2.50 4.61
N ILE A 31 -2.09 2.35 3.51
CA ILE A 31 -2.23 1.10 2.77
C ILE A 31 -1.66 1.27 1.37
N TYR A 32 -0.58 0.56 1.06
CA TYR A 32 0.00 0.51 -0.28
C TYR A 32 0.13 -0.95 -0.74
N LEU A 33 -0.98 -1.50 -1.24
CA LEU A 33 -1.13 -2.88 -1.70
C LEU A 33 -1.86 -2.92 -3.04
N GLY A 34 -1.75 -4.04 -3.77
CA GLY A 34 -2.42 -4.27 -5.05
C GLY A 34 -1.48 -4.37 -6.26
N THR A 35 -0.21 -3.98 -6.13
CA THR A 35 0.81 -4.20 -7.18
C THR A 35 0.86 -5.67 -7.57
N ASN A 36 0.87 -6.55 -6.56
CA ASN A 36 0.63 -7.98 -6.73
C ASN A 36 -0.89 -8.22 -6.76
N TYR A 37 -1.35 -8.78 -7.88
CA TYR A 37 -2.76 -9.03 -8.15
C TYR A 37 -2.90 -10.36 -8.89
N GLU A 38 -3.73 -11.24 -8.34
CA GLU A 38 -3.99 -12.61 -8.78
C GLU A 38 -5.02 -12.71 -9.92
N GLY A 39 -5.54 -11.58 -10.40
CA GLY A 39 -6.54 -11.55 -11.48
C GLY A 39 -7.99 -11.70 -11.02
N ASN A 40 -8.25 -11.74 -9.71
CA ASN A 40 -9.59 -11.86 -9.14
C ASN A 40 -10.08 -10.55 -8.51
N GLU A 41 -10.93 -9.83 -9.24
CA GLU A 41 -11.44 -8.51 -8.84
C GLU A 41 -12.29 -8.59 -7.56
N GLY A 42 -13.12 -9.63 -7.44
CA GLY A 42 -13.99 -9.83 -6.28
C GLY A 42 -13.20 -10.18 -5.01
N SER A 43 -12.13 -10.97 -5.15
CA SER A 43 -11.20 -11.27 -4.05
C SER A 43 -10.50 -10.00 -3.58
N LEU A 44 -9.92 -9.23 -4.52
CA LEU A 44 -9.27 -7.96 -4.25
C LEU A 44 -10.21 -6.99 -3.52
N ARG A 45 -11.44 -6.84 -4.02
CA ARG A 45 -12.48 -5.99 -3.42
C ARG A 45 -12.77 -6.39 -1.98
N LYS A 46 -13.01 -7.67 -1.71
CA LYS A 46 -13.24 -8.19 -0.36
C LYS A 46 -12.11 -7.85 0.61
N HIS A 47 -10.86 -7.93 0.15
CA HIS A 47 -9.71 -7.58 1.00
C HIS A 47 -9.67 -6.08 1.31
N PHE A 48 -9.89 -5.20 0.32
CA PHE A 48 -9.93 -3.75 0.58
C PHE A 48 -11.11 -3.35 1.48
N ASP A 49 -12.31 -3.87 1.23
CA ASP A 49 -13.47 -3.63 2.10
C ASP A 49 -13.20 -4.06 3.54
N LYS A 50 -12.59 -5.24 3.72
CA LYS A 50 -12.22 -5.74 5.05
C LYS A 50 -11.17 -4.85 5.72
N MET A 51 -10.15 -4.40 4.98
CA MET A 51 -9.14 -3.49 5.53
C MET A 51 -9.76 -2.16 5.97
N PHE A 52 -10.62 -1.55 5.16
CA PHE A 52 -11.28 -0.28 5.48
C PHE A 52 -12.28 -0.40 6.64
N ALA A 53 -12.98 -1.53 6.74
CA ALA A 53 -13.83 -1.84 7.90
C ALA A 53 -12.99 -2.01 9.18
N LEU A 54 -11.82 -2.66 9.10
CA LEU A 54 -10.93 -2.83 10.25
C LEU A 54 -10.38 -1.49 10.74
N THR A 55 -10.07 -0.55 9.84
CA THR A 55 -9.55 0.78 10.21
C THR A 55 -10.60 1.79 10.60
N GLN A 56 -11.87 1.40 10.72
CA GLN A 56 -12.94 2.31 11.11
C GLN A 56 -12.61 2.99 12.45
N GLY A 57 -12.70 4.32 12.48
CA GLY A 57 -12.30 5.15 13.63
C GLY A 57 -10.86 5.67 13.59
N VAL A 58 -10.08 5.32 12.55
CA VAL A 58 -8.74 5.85 12.29
C VAL A 58 -8.66 6.34 10.85
N GLU A 59 -8.17 7.56 10.64
CA GLU A 59 -7.96 8.09 9.28
C GLU A 59 -7.07 7.13 8.48
N THR A 60 -7.50 6.79 7.27
CA THR A 60 -6.82 5.80 6.43
C THR A 60 -6.47 6.41 5.08
N VAL A 61 -5.21 6.33 4.68
CA VAL A 61 -4.74 6.76 3.37
C VAL A 61 -4.37 5.54 2.55
N VAL A 62 -5.07 5.31 1.44
CA VAL A 62 -4.77 4.23 0.50
C VAL A 62 -4.12 4.77 -0.77
N LEU A 63 -3.00 4.17 -1.18
CA LEU A 63 -2.28 4.56 -2.40
C LEU A 63 -2.75 3.71 -3.58
N THR A 64 -2.98 4.35 -4.72
CA THR A 64 -3.16 3.61 -5.99
C THR A 64 -1.84 2.95 -6.43
N THR A 65 -1.92 1.99 -7.35
CA THR A 65 -0.75 1.30 -7.93
C THR A 65 -0.32 1.96 -9.24
N GLY A 66 0.93 1.76 -9.64
CA GLY A 66 1.40 2.17 -10.97
C GLY A 66 0.69 1.39 -12.07
N GLU A 67 0.28 2.07 -13.14
CA GLU A 67 -0.42 1.45 -14.28
C GLU A 67 0.53 0.81 -15.30
N PHE A 68 1.44 -0.06 -14.84
CA PHE A 68 2.44 -0.72 -15.69
C PHE A 68 1.88 -1.85 -16.58
N ARG A 69 0.65 -2.31 -16.32
CA ARG A 69 -0.09 -3.29 -17.13
C ARG A 69 -1.60 -3.03 -17.05
N ALA A 70 -2.37 -3.53 -18.02
CA ALA A 70 -3.82 -3.30 -18.10
C ALA A 70 -4.58 -3.68 -16.81
N ALA A 71 -4.18 -4.78 -16.16
CA ALA A 71 -4.81 -5.24 -14.92
C ALA A 71 -4.74 -4.20 -13.78
N GLN A 72 -3.74 -3.30 -13.77
CA GLN A 72 -3.64 -2.28 -12.71
C GLN A 72 -4.71 -1.20 -12.82
N LYS A 73 -5.31 -1.01 -14.00
CA LYS A 73 -6.50 -0.15 -14.12
C LYS A 73 -7.68 -0.74 -13.35
N THR A 74 -7.87 -2.06 -13.41
CA THR A 74 -8.86 -2.77 -12.61
C THR A 74 -8.56 -2.66 -11.12
N VAL A 75 -7.31 -2.90 -10.71
CA VAL A 75 -6.88 -2.75 -9.30
C VAL A 75 -7.15 -1.34 -8.78
N ASN A 76 -6.73 -0.31 -9.51
CA ASN A 76 -6.93 1.08 -9.12
C ASN A 76 -8.41 1.48 -9.10
N LYS A 77 -9.23 0.92 -10.02
CA LYS A 77 -10.68 1.10 -9.98
C LYS A 77 -11.26 0.50 -8.69
N VAL A 78 -10.92 -0.74 -8.35
CA VAL A 78 -11.39 -1.40 -7.11
C VAL A 78 -11.02 -0.58 -5.89
N ILE A 79 -9.76 -0.15 -5.77
CA ILE A 79 -9.28 0.69 -4.66
C ILE A 79 -10.13 1.95 -4.53
N LYS A 80 -10.31 2.68 -5.64
CA LYS A 80 -11.07 3.94 -5.66
C LYS A 80 -12.54 3.72 -5.31
N THR A 81 -13.18 2.68 -5.85
CA THR A 81 -14.59 2.40 -5.58
C THR A 81 -14.82 1.93 -4.15
N ALA A 82 -13.95 1.10 -3.59
CA ALA A 82 -14.06 0.64 -2.21
C ALA A 82 -13.83 1.81 -1.24
N ALA A 83 -12.79 2.62 -1.47
CA ALA A 83 -12.50 3.78 -0.64
C ALA A 83 -13.65 4.81 -0.62
N ALA A 84 -14.32 5.02 -1.75
CA ALA A 84 -15.44 5.98 -1.85
C ALA A 84 -16.67 5.59 -1.01
N GLU A 85 -16.74 4.35 -0.50
CA GLU A 85 -17.81 3.88 0.39
C GLU A 85 -17.51 4.15 1.87
N HIS A 86 -16.35 4.75 2.19
CA HIS A 86 -15.87 5.00 3.55
C HIS A 86 -15.34 6.43 3.72
N ASP A 87 -16.01 7.24 4.55
CA ASP A 87 -15.66 8.67 4.74
C ASP A 87 -14.28 8.89 5.39
N HIS A 88 -13.76 7.90 6.14
CA HIS A 88 -12.44 7.94 6.79
C HIS A 88 -11.29 7.47 5.89
N VAL A 89 -11.57 7.15 4.61
CA VAL A 89 -10.58 6.61 3.68
C VAL A 89 -10.27 7.62 2.57
N HIS A 90 -9.02 8.06 2.51
CA HIS A 90 -8.51 9.01 1.53
C HIS A 90 -7.66 8.30 0.47
N VAL A 91 -7.95 8.55 -0.80
CA VAL A 91 -7.16 7.97 -1.90
C VAL A 91 -6.03 8.92 -2.30
N LEU A 92 -4.80 8.43 -2.23
CA LEU A 92 -3.63 9.09 -2.76
C LEU A 92 -3.31 8.53 -4.16
N ASP A 93 -3.38 9.37 -5.19
CA ASP A 93 -3.19 8.97 -6.59
C ASP A 93 -1.72 8.77 -6.99
N TRP A 94 -1.08 7.77 -6.39
CA TRP A 94 0.30 7.39 -6.66
C TRP A 94 0.53 6.95 -8.12
N ALA A 95 -0.50 6.41 -8.79
CA ALA A 95 -0.48 6.08 -10.21
C ALA A 95 -0.04 7.26 -11.09
N SER A 96 -0.45 8.49 -10.74
CA SER A 96 -0.05 9.70 -11.46
C SER A 96 1.40 10.08 -11.19
N VAL A 97 1.90 9.87 -9.97
CA VAL A 97 3.31 10.10 -9.60
C VAL A 97 4.23 9.12 -10.35
N MET A 98 3.84 7.85 -10.45
CA MET A 98 4.64 6.82 -11.14
C MET A 98 4.83 7.06 -12.63
N LYS A 99 4.08 7.99 -13.25
CA LYS A 99 4.28 8.41 -14.65
C LYS A 99 5.48 9.33 -14.81
N LEU A 100 5.96 9.95 -13.74
CA LEU A 100 7.10 10.87 -13.79
C LEU A 100 8.40 10.10 -14.09
N LYS A 101 9.26 10.71 -14.91
CA LYS A 101 10.54 10.12 -15.30
C LYS A 101 11.42 9.94 -14.07
N GLY A 102 12.01 8.74 -13.94
CA GLY A 102 12.97 8.42 -12.89
C GLY A 102 12.35 7.96 -11.58
N ILE A 103 11.02 7.82 -11.47
CA ILE A 103 10.37 7.27 -10.27
C ILE A 103 10.57 5.74 -10.18
N THR A 104 10.50 5.05 -11.31
CA THR A 104 10.67 3.60 -11.37
C THR A 104 11.99 3.20 -12.03
N GLY A 105 12.43 1.98 -11.73
CA GLY A 105 13.50 1.30 -12.43
C GLY A 105 13.07 0.78 -13.80
N LYS A 106 13.90 -0.08 -14.39
CA LYS A 106 13.70 -0.60 -15.75
C LYS A 106 12.40 -1.40 -15.93
N ASP A 107 11.97 -2.13 -14.90
CA ASP A 107 10.75 -2.95 -14.92
C ASP A 107 9.45 -2.16 -14.76
N ARG A 108 9.54 -0.84 -14.50
CA ARG A 108 8.40 0.07 -14.29
C ARG A 108 7.52 -0.27 -13.08
N VAL A 109 7.97 -1.18 -12.21
CA VAL A 109 7.28 -1.62 -11.00
C VAL A 109 8.07 -1.17 -9.78
N HIS A 110 9.35 -1.55 -9.71
CA HIS A 110 10.19 -1.24 -8.56
C HIS A 110 10.64 0.21 -8.59
N LEU A 111 10.61 0.86 -7.43
CA LEU A 111 11.03 2.25 -7.28
C LEU A 111 12.54 2.38 -7.40
N SER A 112 12.99 3.41 -8.11
CA SER A 112 14.36 3.91 -8.03
C SER A 112 14.61 4.55 -6.66
N ASP A 113 15.85 4.95 -6.37
CA ASP A 113 16.15 5.70 -5.15
C ASP A 113 15.37 7.03 -5.08
N THR A 114 15.24 7.73 -6.22
CA THR A 114 14.37 8.91 -6.34
C THR A 114 12.91 8.56 -6.06
N GLY A 115 12.41 7.46 -6.60
CA GLY A 115 11.03 7.02 -6.37
C GLY A 115 10.75 6.70 -4.90
N ARG A 116 11.69 6.05 -4.21
CA ARG A 116 11.59 5.76 -2.77
C ARG A 116 11.56 7.04 -1.94
N ALA A 117 12.42 8.01 -2.26
CA ALA A 117 12.44 9.32 -1.60
C ALA A 117 11.12 10.08 -1.83
N VAL A 118 10.60 10.07 -3.06
CA VAL A 118 9.31 10.68 -3.39
C VAL A 118 8.17 10.01 -2.63
N LEU A 119 8.13 8.67 -2.58
CA LEU A 119 7.11 7.95 -1.81
C LEU A 119 7.15 8.33 -0.32
N ALA A 120 8.35 8.37 0.27
CA ALA A 120 8.52 8.76 1.67
C ALA A 120 8.02 10.20 1.92
N GLN A 121 8.33 11.14 1.04
CA GLN A 121 7.84 12.53 1.13
C GLN A 121 6.33 12.62 0.94
N THR A 122 5.77 11.83 0.03
CA THR A 122 4.33 11.75 -0.21
C THR A 122 3.59 11.25 1.04
N VAL A 123 4.08 10.18 1.69
CA VAL A 123 3.54 9.70 2.97
C VAL A 123 3.72 10.76 4.06
N ALA A 124 4.89 11.38 4.15
CA ALA A 124 5.16 12.41 5.17
C ALA A 124 4.19 13.60 5.07
N ARG A 125 3.83 14.04 3.87
CA ARG A 125 2.82 15.09 3.68
C ARG A 125 1.41 14.64 4.03
N ALA A 126 1.09 13.39 3.77
CA ALA A 126 -0.20 12.82 4.16
C ALA A 126 -0.29 12.56 5.68
N LEU A 127 0.78 12.73 6.45
CA LEU A 127 0.70 12.70 7.92
C LEU A 127 -0.07 13.90 8.49
N ASP A 128 -0.42 14.90 7.69
CA ASP A 128 -1.30 16.00 8.11
C ASP A 128 -2.69 15.51 8.58
N TYR A 129 -3.10 14.28 8.22
CA TYR A 129 -4.31 13.65 8.76
C TYR A 129 -4.16 13.16 10.21
N ALA A 130 -2.93 12.98 10.70
CA ALA A 130 -2.68 12.56 12.07
C ALA A 130 -2.73 13.76 13.03
N PRO A 131 -3.36 13.64 14.22
CA PRO A 131 -3.16 14.62 15.28
C PRO A 131 -1.67 14.74 15.64
N TYR A 132 -1.24 15.96 15.96
CA TYR A 132 0.12 16.20 16.40
C TYR A 132 0.36 15.58 17.79
N ARG A 133 1.25 14.59 17.85
CA ARG A 133 1.78 14.01 19.09
C ARG A 133 3.19 13.43 18.85
N GLU A 134 3.93 13.21 19.94
CA GLU A 134 5.24 12.57 19.87
C GLU A 134 5.14 11.16 19.26
N PRO A 135 5.90 10.86 18.19
CA PRO A 135 5.83 9.57 17.54
C PRO A 135 6.54 8.50 18.38
N SER A 136 5.87 7.37 18.60
CA SER A 136 6.52 6.16 19.14
C SER A 136 6.96 5.23 18.00
N CYS A 137 8.24 4.90 17.90
CA CYS A 137 8.73 3.91 16.94
C CYS A 137 8.45 2.49 17.46
N LEU A 138 7.49 1.81 16.85
CA LEU A 138 7.13 0.43 17.20
C LEU A 138 7.85 -0.55 16.30
N ASP A 139 8.30 -1.65 16.89
CA ASP A 139 8.91 -2.76 16.17
C ASP A 139 7.95 -3.36 15.11
N PRO A 140 8.44 -3.65 13.88
CA PRO A 140 7.66 -4.42 12.91
C PRO A 140 7.41 -5.83 13.44
N LYS A 141 6.20 -6.37 13.23
CA LYS A 141 5.85 -7.76 13.59
C LYS A 141 5.97 -8.69 12.37
N PHE A 142 5.95 -8.14 11.16
CA PHE A 142 6.09 -8.87 9.91
C PHE A 142 7.43 -8.46 9.27
N ARG A 143 8.37 -9.40 9.20
CA ARG A 143 9.78 -9.18 8.82
C ARG A 143 10.32 -10.25 7.87
N ASP A 144 9.44 -11.03 7.24
CA ASP A 144 9.86 -12.07 6.30
C ASP A 144 10.27 -11.45 4.95
N ASP A 145 11.56 -11.20 4.81
CA ASP A 145 12.19 -10.66 3.59
C ASP A 145 12.70 -11.75 2.63
N THR A 146 12.40 -13.02 2.87
CA THR A 146 12.93 -14.13 2.06
C THR A 146 12.53 -14.04 0.58
N GLY A 147 11.40 -13.37 0.29
CA GLY A 147 10.91 -13.12 -1.07
C GLY A 147 11.79 -12.21 -1.92
N ILE A 148 12.73 -11.45 -1.35
CA ILE A 148 13.70 -10.63 -2.11
C ILE A 148 14.57 -11.51 -3.01
N ASN A 149 15.00 -12.67 -2.49
CA ASN A 149 15.92 -13.57 -3.20
C ASN A 149 15.22 -14.39 -4.30
N ALA A 150 13.90 -14.59 -4.21
CA ALA A 150 13.12 -15.33 -5.21
C ALA A 150 12.85 -14.51 -6.49
N ALA A 151 12.82 -13.18 -6.39
CA ALA A 151 12.61 -12.28 -7.53
C ALA A 151 13.85 -12.17 -8.46
N THR A 152 15.03 -12.59 -8.01
CA THR A 152 16.27 -12.54 -8.80
C THR A 152 16.35 -13.67 -9.84
N THR A 153 15.52 -14.72 -9.73
CA THR A 153 15.56 -15.90 -10.60
C THR A 153 14.54 -15.92 -11.74
N THR A 154 13.65 -14.93 -11.88
CA THR A 154 12.71 -14.84 -13.01
C THR A 154 13.21 -13.90 -14.11
N THR A 155 14.39 -14.15 -14.64
CA THR A 155 14.69 -13.83 -16.05
C THR A 155 14.34 -15.05 -16.86
N ASN A 156 13.12 -15.12 -17.38
CA ASN A 156 12.83 -16.08 -18.45
C ASN A 156 13.25 -15.47 -19.81
N PRO A 157 13.82 -16.30 -20.70
CA PRO A 157 14.50 -15.92 -21.93
C PRO A 157 13.60 -15.25 -22.98
#